data_AF-A0A2E1AMQ9-F1
#
_entry.id   AF-A0A2E1AMQ9-F1
#
_cell.length_a   1.000
_cell.length_b   1.000
_cell.length_c   1.000
_cell.angle_alpha   90.00
_cell.angle_beta   90.00
_cell.angle_gamma   90.00
#
_symmetry.space_group_name_H-M   'P 1'
#
loop_
_entity.id
_entity.type
_entity.pdbx_description
1 polymer ?
#
loop_
_entity_poly.entity_id
_entity_poly.type
_entity_poly.pdbx_seq_one_letter_code
_entity_poly.pdbx_strand_id
1 'polypeptide(L)'
;MDIPKVSAHKEYISCLKQLYLENFKAIKEKAPKDNLVLEEKSLSLHFAKEFRNLKEIVNEDYFEWNHAIFCAIVYFSYQEQMTYEVDDSFLTRYSILPIQDTLADLILLMHHIDQKWASIDLCDLLKFETYVKAVHAKVAKYIGYADNIAKFNRWNLIKFLKPGYFSLSTDGLMYITCRTAYHLRYLHFASLMSKHLQDPLEVLDSDVDKLRRWCEQQETYFSIRKFRMRMIGILWTFFNDEPSRCFYTYTRSGEVPTVLAHVTQTFPSAWISSIQHEMLYDKAKELIHHDNLLIQDAVLIALFEAHFKTHYNIAWSRYCMCMEEDILNTYSKLLTVEHPMILKIWAKFYVFWNGKLFLTTRFEKAMVLWFKLLKEHCNGCLFRNVNLTNTINRVLPPETPPELQRSDVFEVYL
;
A
#
# COMPACT_ATOMS: atom_id res chain seq x y z
N MET A 1 9.79 17.51 -18.04
CA MET A 1 10.93 18.13 -17.34
C MET A 1 11.82 17.01 -16.85
N ASP A 2 13.11 17.04 -17.16
CA ASP A 2 14.04 16.01 -16.70
C ASP A 2 14.68 16.45 -15.39
N ILE A 3 14.18 15.94 -14.27
CA ILE A 3 14.78 16.16 -12.95
C ILE A 3 16.03 15.27 -12.88
N PRO A 4 17.22 15.81 -12.52
CA PRO A 4 18.43 15.01 -12.37
C PRO A 4 18.23 13.85 -11.38
N LYS A 5 19.03 12.80 -11.51
CA LYS A 5 19.05 11.72 -10.51
C LYS A 5 19.60 12.27 -9.19
N VAL A 6 19.11 11.72 -8.07
CA VAL A 6 19.59 12.07 -6.72
C VAL A 6 21.11 11.91 -6.61
N SER A 7 21.68 10.90 -7.28
CA SER A 7 23.13 10.63 -7.33
C SER A 7 23.98 11.76 -7.93
N ALA A 8 23.38 12.68 -8.70
CA ALA A 8 24.04 13.87 -9.23
C ALA A 8 23.76 15.06 -8.29
N HIS A 9 24.32 15.01 -7.07
CA HIS A 9 23.91 15.84 -5.93
C HIS A 9 23.89 17.34 -6.25
N LYS A 10 24.92 17.85 -6.92
CA LYS A 10 25.08 19.27 -7.22
C LYS A 10 24.05 19.75 -8.24
N GLU A 11 23.91 19.01 -9.34
CA GLU A 11 22.95 19.28 -10.41
C GLU A 11 21.52 19.20 -9.88
N TYR A 12 21.25 18.19 -9.04
CA TYR A 12 19.97 17.98 -8.41
C TYR A 12 19.54 19.15 -7.51
N ILE A 13 20.41 19.54 -6.56
CA ILE A 13 20.14 20.65 -5.65
C ILE A 13 19.96 21.95 -6.44
N SER A 14 20.80 22.18 -7.44
CA SER A 14 20.70 23.36 -8.30
C SER A 14 19.36 23.40 -9.04
N CYS A 15 18.92 22.28 -9.60
CA CYS A 15 17.64 22.14 -10.29
C CYS A 15 16.47 22.45 -9.34
N LEU A 16 16.39 21.77 -8.19
CA LEU A 16 15.30 22.00 -7.23
C LEU A 16 15.27 23.44 -6.70
N LYS A 17 16.44 24.03 -6.43
CA LYS A 17 16.55 25.42 -6.00
C LYS A 17 16.02 26.38 -7.06
N GLN A 18 16.34 26.15 -8.32
CA GLN A 18 15.82 26.95 -9.41
C GLN A 18 14.29 26.86 -9.49
N LEU A 19 13.74 25.65 -9.46
CA LEU A 19 12.28 25.43 -9.49
C LEU A 19 11.58 26.14 -8.32
N TYR A 20 12.13 26.04 -7.11
CA TYR A 20 11.60 26.75 -5.95
C TYR A 20 11.59 28.27 -6.16
N LEU A 21 12.70 28.85 -6.62
CA LEU A 21 12.81 30.29 -6.82
C LEU A 21 11.83 30.80 -7.89
N GLU A 22 11.66 30.04 -8.98
CA GLU A 22 10.69 30.35 -10.03
C GLU A 22 9.26 30.33 -9.49
N ASN A 23 8.88 29.27 -8.76
CA ASN A 23 7.55 29.16 -8.16
C ASN A 23 7.30 30.24 -7.11
N PHE A 24 8.29 30.54 -6.28
CA PHE A 24 8.17 31.58 -5.26
C PHE A 24 7.94 32.97 -5.87
N LYS A 25 8.60 33.25 -7.00
CA LYS A 25 8.35 34.46 -7.79
C LYS A 25 6.92 34.49 -8.33
N ALA A 26 6.47 33.40 -8.95
CA ALA A 26 5.12 33.25 -9.49
C ALA A 26 4.03 33.45 -8.41
N ILE A 27 4.21 32.87 -7.21
CA ILE A 27 3.32 33.04 -6.07
C ILE A 27 3.24 34.52 -5.65
N LYS A 28 4.39 35.20 -5.53
CA LYS A 28 4.44 36.63 -5.16
C LYS A 28 3.75 37.52 -6.18
N GLU A 29 3.94 37.21 -7.46
CA GLU A 29 3.35 37.96 -8.58
C GLU A 29 1.89 37.58 -8.82
N LYS A 30 1.37 36.55 -8.13
CA LYS A 30 0.04 35.96 -8.36
C LYS A 30 -0.19 35.58 -9.82
N ALA A 31 0.87 35.14 -10.49
CA ALA A 31 0.90 34.77 -11.89
C ALA A 31 1.33 33.30 -12.02
N PRO A 32 0.38 32.35 -12.10
CA PRO A 32 0.70 30.93 -12.19
C PRO A 32 1.54 30.62 -13.43
N LYS A 33 2.45 29.64 -13.34
CA LYS A 33 3.27 29.20 -14.48
C LYS A 33 2.40 28.56 -15.58
N ASP A 34 2.75 28.80 -16.84
CA ASP A 34 2.05 28.21 -17.99
C ASP A 34 2.03 26.67 -17.98
N ASN A 35 3.11 26.04 -17.49
CA ASN A 35 3.27 24.57 -17.45
C ASN A 35 3.07 23.96 -16.05
N LEU A 36 2.44 24.69 -15.13
CA LEU A 36 2.35 24.34 -13.70
C LEU A 36 1.92 22.89 -13.45
N VAL A 37 0.88 22.41 -14.14
CA VAL A 37 0.31 21.06 -13.94
C VAL A 37 1.27 19.96 -14.40
N LEU A 38 1.96 20.16 -15.53
CA LEU A 38 2.89 19.18 -16.07
C LEU A 38 4.15 19.07 -15.19
N GLU A 39 4.66 20.21 -14.72
CA GLU A 39 5.82 20.28 -13.84
C GLU A 39 5.51 19.70 -12.45
N GLU A 40 4.35 20.02 -11.88
CA GLU A 40 3.85 19.42 -10.63
C GLU A 40 3.79 17.90 -10.75
N LYS A 41 3.16 17.38 -11.81
CA LYS A 41 3.05 15.94 -12.04
C LYS A 41 4.42 15.27 -12.14
N SER A 42 5.37 15.91 -12.83
CA SER A 42 6.74 15.41 -12.96
C SER A 42 7.45 15.35 -11.61
N LEU A 43 7.33 16.40 -10.79
CA LEU A 43 7.94 16.47 -9.48
C LEU A 43 7.29 15.50 -8.49
N SER A 44 5.97 15.37 -8.51
CA SER A 44 5.21 14.42 -7.68
C SER A 44 5.62 12.98 -7.93
N LEU A 45 5.79 12.62 -9.21
CA LEU A 45 6.30 11.30 -9.59
C LEU A 45 7.73 11.07 -9.10
N HIS A 46 8.60 12.06 -9.30
CA HIS A 46 9.98 12.00 -8.82
C HIS A 46 10.02 11.80 -7.30
N PHE A 47 9.25 12.59 -6.56
CA PHE A 47 9.20 12.52 -5.11
C PHE A 47 8.68 11.16 -4.62
N ALA A 48 7.60 10.64 -5.21
CA ALA A 48 7.03 9.33 -4.89
C ALA A 48 7.98 8.14 -5.13
N LYS A 49 8.88 8.27 -6.12
CA LYS A 49 9.88 7.25 -6.45
C LYS A 49 11.10 7.34 -5.55
N GLU A 50 11.69 8.52 -5.45
CA GLU A 50 12.97 8.71 -4.75
C GLU A 50 12.82 8.65 -3.22
N PHE A 51 11.65 9.03 -2.66
CA PHE A 51 11.44 8.94 -1.22
C PHE A 51 11.55 7.50 -0.68
N ARG A 52 11.19 6.48 -1.50
CA ARG A 52 11.34 5.09 -1.10
C ARG A 52 12.80 4.72 -0.82
N ASN A 53 13.74 5.28 -1.59
CA ASN A 53 15.16 4.98 -1.42
C ASN A 53 15.65 5.42 -0.02
N LEU A 54 15.02 6.43 0.59
CA LEU A 54 15.33 6.93 1.93
C LEU A 54 14.97 5.94 3.05
N LYS A 55 13.95 5.08 2.83
CA LYS A 55 13.49 4.07 3.80
C LYS A 55 14.58 3.03 4.13
N GLU A 56 15.53 2.83 3.22
CA GLU A 56 16.54 1.76 3.27
C GLU A 56 17.94 2.28 3.62
N ILE A 57 18.09 3.59 3.88
CA ILE A 57 19.39 4.20 4.20
C ILE A 57 19.69 4.03 5.69
N VAL A 58 20.77 3.29 5.98
CA VAL A 58 21.34 3.09 7.32
C VAL A 58 22.48 4.10 7.60
N ASN A 59 22.80 4.97 6.64
CA ASN A 59 23.91 5.91 6.77
C ASN A 59 23.57 7.11 7.65
N GLU A 60 24.58 7.56 8.40
CA GLU A 60 24.56 8.76 9.25
C GLU A 60 24.43 10.08 8.46
N ASP A 61 24.45 10.01 7.12
CA ASP A 61 24.32 11.19 6.27
C ASP A 61 22.86 11.67 6.24
N TYR A 62 22.61 12.77 6.96
CA TYR A 62 21.32 13.49 6.95
C TYR A 62 20.98 14.14 5.59
N PHE A 63 21.86 13.98 4.61
CA PHE A 63 21.76 14.63 3.31
C PHE A 63 20.47 14.23 2.59
N GLU A 64 20.12 12.95 2.61
CA GLU A 64 19.00 12.41 1.86
C GLU A 64 17.64 12.75 2.51
N TRP A 65 17.59 12.85 3.85
CA TRP A 65 16.43 13.37 4.57
C TRP A 65 16.21 14.87 4.33
N ASN A 66 17.29 15.66 4.32
CA ASN A 66 17.22 17.08 3.99
C ASN A 66 16.77 17.30 2.54
N HIS A 67 17.21 16.43 1.63
CA HIS A 67 16.77 16.41 0.24
C HIS A 67 15.27 16.11 0.12
N ALA A 68 14.74 15.18 0.93
CA ALA A 68 13.31 14.88 0.98
C ALA A 68 12.49 16.11 1.36
N ILE A 69 12.88 16.79 2.44
CA ILE A 69 12.25 18.05 2.88
C ILE A 69 12.33 19.09 1.76
N PHE A 70 13.48 19.23 1.10
CA PHE A 70 13.63 20.21 0.03
C PHE A 70 12.74 19.91 -1.18
N CYS A 71 12.66 18.64 -1.58
CA CYS A 71 11.74 18.19 -2.63
C CYS A 71 10.27 18.48 -2.25
N ALA A 72 9.89 18.22 -0.99
CA ALA A 72 8.56 18.56 -0.48
C ALA A 72 8.29 20.06 -0.54
N ILE A 73 9.22 20.92 -0.12
CA ILE A 73 9.07 22.38 -0.19
C ILE A 73 8.81 22.82 -1.64
N VAL A 74 9.58 22.30 -2.61
CA VAL A 74 9.36 22.58 -4.02
C VAL A 74 7.98 22.09 -4.46
N TYR A 75 7.58 20.88 -4.07
CA TYR A 75 6.25 20.33 -4.37
C TYR A 75 5.13 21.22 -3.84
N PHE A 76 5.21 21.66 -2.59
CA PHE A 76 4.20 22.52 -2.00
C PHE A 76 4.18 23.91 -2.63
N SER A 77 5.31 24.42 -3.14
CA SER A 77 5.31 25.67 -3.94
C SER A 77 4.51 25.54 -5.26
N TYR A 78 4.38 24.34 -5.82
CA TYR A 78 3.44 24.10 -6.93
C TYR A 78 2.00 24.05 -6.41
N GLN A 79 1.74 23.31 -5.32
CA GLN A 79 0.40 23.15 -4.77
C GLN A 79 -0.23 24.46 -4.30
N GLU A 80 0.56 25.41 -3.80
CA GLU A 80 0.08 26.74 -3.40
C GLU A 80 -0.52 27.55 -4.56
N GLN A 81 -0.07 27.27 -5.79
CA GLN A 81 -0.57 27.91 -7.01
C GLN A 81 -1.79 27.18 -7.60
N MET A 82 -2.15 26.02 -7.07
CA MET A 82 -3.24 25.18 -7.58
C MET A 82 -4.54 25.44 -6.83
N THR A 83 -5.66 25.27 -7.54
CA THR A 83 -7.01 25.28 -6.95
C THR A 83 -7.71 23.98 -7.31
N TYR A 84 -8.41 23.41 -6.34
CA TYR A 84 -9.10 22.12 -6.48
C TYR A 84 -10.52 22.25 -5.95
N GLU A 85 -11.47 21.72 -6.71
CA GLU A 85 -12.87 21.63 -6.31
C GLU A 85 -13.15 20.21 -5.80
N VAL A 86 -13.60 20.10 -4.55
CA VAL A 86 -13.87 18.82 -3.91
C VAL A 86 -15.36 18.52 -4.00
N ASP A 87 -15.69 17.28 -4.37
CA ASP A 87 -17.05 16.80 -4.46
C ASP A 87 -17.60 16.39 -3.08
N ASP A 88 -18.51 17.19 -2.51
CA ASP A 88 -19.13 16.92 -1.20
C ASP A 88 -19.90 15.61 -1.15
N SER A 89 -20.45 15.16 -2.29
CA SER A 89 -21.14 13.86 -2.36
C SER A 89 -20.16 12.70 -2.20
N PHE A 90 -18.94 12.85 -2.73
CA PHE A 90 -17.86 11.89 -2.55
C PHE A 90 -17.38 11.85 -1.09
N LEU A 91 -17.23 13.01 -0.45
CA LEU A 91 -16.85 13.07 0.97
C LEU A 91 -17.89 12.37 1.85
N THR A 92 -19.17 12.64 1.61
CA THR A 92 -20.27 12.05 2.36
C THR A 92 -20.33 10.53 2.15
N ARG A 93 -20.20 10.05 0.91
CA ARG A 93 -20.24 8.61 0.57
C ARG A 93 -19.19 7.79 1.30
N TYR A 94 -17.97 8.32 1.44
CA TYR A 94 -16.85 7.61 2.05
C TYR A 94 -16.55 8.06 3.49
N SER A 95 -17.42 8.90 4.07
CA SER A 95 -17.23 9.51 5.39
C SER A 95 -15.84 10.13 5.55
N ILE A 96 -15.43 10.89 4.53
CA ILE A 96 -14.17 11.63 4.51
C ILE A 96 -14.41 12.99 5.17
N LEU A 97 -13.50 13.39 6.05
CA LEU A 97 -13.60 14.68 6.73
C LEU A 97 -13.49 15.86 5.74
N PRO A 98 -14.30 16.91 5.92
CA PRO A 98 -14.21 18.11 5.09
C PRO A 98 -12.91 18.87 5.36
N ILE A 99 -12.43 19.59 4.34
CA ILE A 99 -11.19 20.35 4.44
C ILE A 99 -11.39 21.59 5.33
N GLN A 100 -10.55 21.70 6.35
CA GLN A 100 -10.52 22.83 7.28
C GLN A 100 -9.34 23.75 6.98
N ASP A 101 -9.33 24.95 7.59
CA ASP A 101 -8.30 25.96 7.36
C ASP A 101 -7.23 26.05 8.46
N THR A 102 -7.28 25.24 9.53
CA THR A 102 -6.23 25.26 10.56
C THR A 102 -5.13 24.23 10.29
N LEU A 103 -3.88 24.53 10.65
CA LEU A 103 -2.76 23.60 10.49
C LEU A 103 -2.96 22.28 11.25
N ALA A 104 -3.53 22.34 12.46
CA ALA A 104 -3.78 21.15 13.27
C ALA A 104 -4.80 20.23 12.58
N ASP A 105 -5.88 20.80 12.07
CA ASP A 105 -6.89 20.04 11.33
C ASP A 105 -6.31 19.49 10.03
N LEU A 106 -5.49 20.26 9.31
CA LEU A 106 -4.83 19.77 8.09
C LEU A 106 -3.88 18.59 8.36
N ILE A 107 -3.12 18.61 9.45
CA ILE A 107 -2.29 17.48 9.89
C ILE A 107 -3.17 16.26 10.20
N LEU A 108 -4.29 16.48 10.90
CA LEU A 108 -5.27 15.42 11.16
C LEU A 108 -5.84 14.85 9.87
N LEU A 109 -6.16 15.69 8.88
CA LEU A 109 -6.67 15.27 7.58
C LEU A 109 -5.65 14.44 6.79
N MET A 110 -4.36 14.77 6.87
CA MET A 110 -3.31 13.93 6.29
C MET A 110 -3.29 12.54 6.93
N HIS A 111 -3.35 12.45 8.26
CA HIS A 111 -3.46 11.16 8.94
C HIS A 111 -4.75 10.41 8.59
N HIS A 112 -5.86 11.14 8.44
CA HIS A 112 -7.14 10.57 8.04
C HIS A 112 -7.10 9.97 6.62
N ILE A 113 -6.40 10.61 5.68
CA ILE A 113 -6.17 10.07 4.33
C ILE A 113 -5.48 8.70 4.42
N ASP A 114 -4.44 8.58 5.27
CA ASP A 114 -3.71 7.33 5.46
C ASP A 114 -4.57 6.17 6.00
N GLN A 115 -5.65 6.48 6.71
CA GLN A 115 -6.61 5.49 7.19
C GLN A 115 -7.70 5.15 6.17
N LYS A 116 -7.89 5.98 5.14
CA LYS A 116 -9.04 5.90 4.22
C LYS A 116 -8.77 5.11 2.95
N TRP A 117 -7.51 4.85 2.58
CA TRP A 117 -7.15 4.10 1.36
C TRP A 117 -7.99 2.83 1.18
N ALA A 118 -8.13 2.02 2.23
CA ALA A 118 -8.89 0.76 2.25
C ALA A 118 -10.40 0.90 1.98
N SER A 119 -10.97 2.08 2.20
CA SER A 119 -12.40 2.33 2.01
C SER A 119 -12.74 2.84 0.62
N ILE A 120 -11.78 3.44 -0.08
CA ILE A 120 -12.02 4.07 -1.39
C ILE A 120 -11.91 3.03 -2.52
N ASP A 121 -12.83 3.11 -3.48
CA ASP A 121 -12.75 2.30 -4.69
C ASP A 121 -11.84 2.94 -5.73
N LEU A 122 -11.06 2.12 -6.43
CA LEU A 122 -10.16 2.61 -7.49
C LEU A 122 -10.89 3.36 -8.61
N CYS A 123 -12.18 3.08 -8.84
CA CYS A 123 -13.02 3.81 -9.78
C CYS A 123 -13.18 5.29 -9.40
N ASP A 124 -13.13 5.61 -8.10
CA ASP A 124 -13.24 6.98 -7.58
C ASP A 124 -11.85 7.64 -7.39
N LEU A 125 -10.78 7.07 -7.99
CA LEU A 125 -9.42 7.57 -7.87
C LEU A 125 -9.32 9.07 -8.18
N LEU A 126 -9.95 9.55 -9.26
CA LEU A 126 -9.84 10.96 -9.64
C LEU A 126 -10.41 11.89 -8.56
N LYS A 127 -11.56 11.51 -7.97
CA LYS A 127 -12.19 12.28 -6.90
C LYS A 127 -11.31 12.30 -5.66
N PHE A 128 -10.72 11.15 -5.33
CA PHE A 128 -9.84 11.04 -4.18
C PHE A 128 -8.50 11.77 -4.39
N GLU A 129 -7.91 11.69 -5.58
CA GLU A 129 -6.72 12.45 -5.96
C GLU A 129 -6.96 13.95 -5.79
N THR A 130 -8.09 14.46 -6.28
CA THR A 130 -8.47 15.87 -6.14
C THR A 130 -8.61 16.27 -4.67
N TYR A 131 -9.23 15.43 -3.83
CA TYR A 131 -9.32 15.67 -2.39
C TYR A 131 -7.94 15.71 -1.71
N VAL A 132 -7.07 14.73 -1.98
CA VAL A 132 -5.72 14.69 -1.40
C VAL A 132 -4.91 15.92 -1.82
N LYS A 133 -4.98 16.30 -3.11
CA LYS A 133 -4.29 17.49 -3.62
C LYS A 133 -4.87 18.80 -3.06
N ALA A 134 -6.18 18.87 -2.81
CA ALA A 134 -6.82 19.99 -2.14
C ALA A 134 -6.31 20.16 -0.69
N VAL A 135 -6.16 19.07 0.06
CA VAL A 135 -5.52 19.08 1.39
C VAL A 135 -4.07 19.55 1.28
N HIS A 136 -3.31 19.02 0.33
CA HIS A 136 -1.92 19.44 0.12
C HIS A 136 -1.79 20.94 -0.25
N ALA A 137 -2.68 21.48 -1.08
CA ALA A 137 -2.71 22.91 -1.41
C ALA A 137 -2.99 23.80 -0.20
N LYS A 138 -3.86 23.36 0.72
CA LYS A 138 -4.10 24.09 1.98
C LYS A 138 -2.90 24.00 2.92
N VAL A 139 -2.25 22.84 3.01
CA VAL A 139 -1.00 22.64 3.77
C VAL A 139 0.14 23.50 3.23
N ALA A 140 0.21 23.71 1.91
CA ALA A 140 1.28 24.46 1.25
C ALA A 140 1.51 25.85 1.85
N LYS A 141 0.42 26.53 2.23
CA LYS A 141 0.42 27.85 2.88
C LYS A 141 1.24 27.91 4.17
N TYR A 142 1.47 26.78 4.83
CA TYR A 142 2.22 26.70 6.08
C TYR A 142 3.69 26.28 5.88
N ILE A 143 4.05 25.81 4.68
CA ILE A 143 5.38 25.28 4.38
C ILE A 143 6.29 26.36 3.81
N GLY A 144 5.76 27.26 2.97
CA GLY A 144 6.53 28.35 2.35
C GLY A 144 7.07 29.40 3.34
N TYR A 145 6.49 29.50 4.55
CA TYR A 145 6.92 30.43 5.61
C TYR A 145 7.79 29.77 6.69
N ALA A 146 8.30 28.56 6.44
CA ALA A 146 9.22 27.89 7.37
C ALA A 146 10.51 28.71 7.55
N ASP A 147 10.88 28.95 8.81
CA ASP A 147 12.03 29.79 9.20
C ASP A 147 13.37 29.09 8.91
N ASN A 148 14.41 29.90 8.71
CA ASN A 148 15.79 29.60 8.34
C ASN A 148 16.27 28.14 8.48
N ILE A 149 16.57 27.51 7.34
CA ILE A 149 17.21 26.18 7.16
C ILE A 149 18.43 25.98 8.08
N ALA A 150 19.10 27.06 8.51
CA ALA A 150 20.25 27.00 9.41
C ALA A 150 19.95 26.62 10.88
N LYS A 151 18.68 26.43 11.29
CA LYS A 151 18.29 26.21 12.72
C LYS A 151 17.38 25.01 12.96
N PHE A 152 17.57 23.90 12.24
CA PHE A 152 16.85 22.66 12.48
C PHE A 152 17.11 22.11 13.91
N ASN A 153 16.10 22.19 14.79
CA ASN A 153 16.15 21.69 16.17
C ASN A 153 14.94 20.79 16.46
N ARG A 154 15.16 19.68 17.17
CA ARG A 154 14.48 18.36 17.03
C ARG A 154 13.24 18.08 17.90
N TRP A 155 12.56 19.08 18.44
CA TRP A 155 11.63 18.79 19.56
C TRP A 155 10.29 19.54 19.62
N ASN A 156 9.92 20.36 18.63
CA ASN A 156 8.61 21.04 18.64
C ASN A 156 8.02 21.10 17.24
N LEU A 157 6.94 20.38 16.93
CA LEU A 157 6.28 20.37 15.60
C LEU A 157 5.89 21.79 15.12
N ILE A 158 5.62 22.69 16.06
CA ILE A 158 5.20 24.07 15.82
C ILE A 158 6.12 25.00 16.63
N LYS A 159 6.71 25.99 15.96
CA LYS A 159 7.48 27.06 16.60
C LYS A 159 6.67 28.35 16.56
N PHE A 160 6.40 28.90 17.73
CA PHE A 160 5.81 30.23 17.85
C PHE A 160 6.87 31.28 17.50
N LEU A 161 6.61 32.10 16.49
CA LEU A 161 7.53 33.17 16.06
C LEU A 161 7.12 34.52 16.67
N LYS A 162 5.81 34.83 16.67
CA LYS A 162 5.18 36.05 17.20
C LYS A 162 3.71 35.78 17.57
N PRO A 163 3.03 36.63 18.36
CA PRO A 163 1.58 36.54 18.55
C PRO A 163 0.85 36.44 17.21
N GLY A 164 0.16 35.32 16.96
CA GLY A 164 -0.57 35.05 15.73
C GLY A 164 0.22 34.39 14.58
N TYR A 165 1.51 34.09 14.75
CA TYR A 165 2.34 33.45 13.71
C TYR A 165 3.04 32.18 14.23
N PHE A 166 2.70 31.06 13.61
CA PHE A 166 3.30 29.75 13.83
C PHE A 166 4.07 29.31 12.57
N SER A 167 5.27 28.77 12.74
CA SER A 167 6.00 28.07 11.66
C SER A 167 6.14 26.58 12.00
N LEU A 168 6.18 25.75 10.95
CA LEU A 168 6.54 24.34 11.09
C LEU A 168 8.02 24.22 11.46
N SER A 169 8.33 23.35 12.41
CA SER A 169 9.71 22.93 12.64
C SER A 169 10.16 21.91 11.62
N THR A 170 11.43 21.50 11.72
CA THR A 170 11.97 20.40 10.93
C THR A 170 11.18 19.12 11.07
N ASP A 171 10.80 18.76 12.29
CA ASP A 171 10.08 17.52 12.53
C ASP A 171 8.67 17.62 11.95
N GLY A 172 8.04 18.80 12.06
CA GLY A 172 6.75 19.06 11.41
C GLY A 172 6.84 18.96 9.89
N LEU A 173 7.88 19.55 9.29
CA LEU A 173 8.14 19.45 7.86
C LEU A 173 8.41 18.01 7.44
N MET A 174 9.21 17.26 8.20
CA MET A 174 9.51 15.87 7.89
C MET A 174 8.27 14.98 8.02
N TYR A 175 7.47 15.18 9.06
CA TYR A 175 6.21 14.48 9.24
C TYR A 175 5.29 14.66 8.02
N ILE A 176 5.12 15.91 7.56
CA ILE A 176 4.34 16.22 6.37
C ILE A 176 5.00 15.63 5.12
N THR A 177 6.32 15.73 4.99
CA THR A 177 7.11 15.17 3.88
C THR A 177 6.87 13.67 3.73
N CYS A 178 6.94 12.92 4.84
CA CYS A 178 6.71 11.47 4.85
C CYS A 178 5.31 11.13 4.34
N ARG A 179 4.26 11.72 4.94
CA ARG A 179 2.87 11.45 4.51
C ARG A 179 2.62 11.87 3.06
N THR A 180 3.10 13.04 2.66
CA THR A 180 2.97 13.54 1.29
C THR A 180 3.59 12.58 0.28
N ALA A 181 4.82 12.10 0.54
CA ALA A 181 5.48 11.15 -0.34
C ALA A 181 4.67 9.85 -0.50
N TYR A 182 4.10 9.35 0.61
CA TYR A 182 3.24 8.16 0.60
C TYR A 182 1.92 8.40 -0.13
N HIS A 183 1.24 9.51 0.11
CA HIS A 183 0.04 9.89 -0.62
C HIS A 183 0.30 9.94 -2.13
N LEU A 184 1.35 10.65 -2.56
CA LEU A 184 1.72 10.76 -3.98
C LEU A 184 2.08 9.41 -4.58
N ARG A 185 2.76 8.54 -3.82
CA ARG A 185 3.07 7.17 -4.22
C ARG A 185 1.80 6.35 -4.46
N TYR A 186 0.87 6.42 -3.51
CA TYR A 186 -0.38 5.66 -3.53
C TYR A 186 -1.29 6.10 -4.68
N LEU A 187 -1.37 7.41 -4.92
CA LEU A 187 -2.05 7.96 -6.08
C LEU A 187 -1.38 7.53 -7.38
N HIS A 188 -0.04 7.52 -7.45
CA HIS A 188 0.66 7.19 -8.69
C HIS A 188 0.49 5.73 -9.09
N PHE A 189 0.67 4.76 -8.18
CA PHE A 189 0.46 3.36 -8.56
C PHE A 189 -1.02 3.09 -8.83
N ALA A 190 -1.94 3.73 -8.12
CA ALA A 190 -3.37 3.59 -8.39
C ALA A 190 -3.73 4.14 -9.79
N SER A 191 -3.11 5.24 -10.22
CA SER A 191 -3.26 5.78 -11.58
C SER A 191 -2.74 4.82 -12.66
N LEU A 192 -1.69 4.04 -12.37
CA LEU A 192 -1.23 2.98 -13.27
C LEU A 192 -2.21 1.80 -13.28
N MET A 193 -2.62 1.33 -12.10
CA MET A 193 -3.46 0.14 -11.93
C MET A 193 -4.90 0.33 -12.40
N SER A 194 -5.49 1.51 -12.18
CA SER A 194 -6.87 1.84 -12.58
C SER A 194 -7.11 1.70 -14.09
N LYS A 195 -6.09 1.91 -14.91
CA LYS A 195 -6.16 1.70 -16.38
C LYS A 195 -6.42 0.24 -16.77
N HIS A 196 -6.08 -0.68 -15.88
CA HIS A 196 -6.27 -2.12 -16.08
C HIS A 196 -7.53 -2.64 -15.40
N LEU A 197 -8.24 -1.81 -14.64
CA LEU A 197 -9.40 -2.23 -13.87
C LEU A 197 -10.48 -2.78 -14.79
N GLN A 198 -11.02 -3.92 -14.42
CA GLN A 198 -12.13 -4.59 -15.10
C GLN A 198 -13.24 -4.88 -14.09
N ASP A 199 -14.41 -5.20 -14.61
CA ASP A 199 -15.51 -5.68 -13.78
C ASP A 199 -15.06 -6.90 -12.97
N PRO A 200 -15.44 -7.00 -11.68
CA PRO A 200 -15.09 -8.13 -10.85
C PRO A 200 -15.56 -9.45 -11.48
N LEU A 201 -14.68 -10.44 -11.50
CA LEU A 201 -15.07 -11.80 -11.84
C LEU A 201 -15.75 -12.45 -10.63
N GLU A 202 -16.84 -13.17 -10.87
CA GLU A 202 -17.59 -13.82 -9.81
C GLU A 202 -16.76 -14.93 -9.16
N VAL A 203 -16.59 -14.82 -7.84
CA VAL A 203 -16.00 -15.85 -7.00
C VAL A 203 -17.09 -16.36 -6.07
N LEU A 204 -17.59 -17.58 -6.36
CA LEU A 204 -18.61 -18.24 -5.58
C LEU A 204 -18.10 -18.50 -4.15
N ASP A 205 -18.90 -18.17 -3.15
CA ASP A 205 -18.53 -18.42 -1.75
C ASP A 205 -18.35 -19.92 -1.46
N SER A 206 -19.03 -20.80 -2.22
CA SER A 206 -18.80 -22.24 -2.15
C SER A 206 -17.36 -22.64 -2.50
N ASP A 207 -16.69 -21.91 -3.40
CA ASP A 207 -15.29 -22.18 -3.74
C ASP A 207 -14.33 -21.67 -2.67
N VAL A 208 -14.69 -20.57 -2.00
CA VAL A 208 -13.98 -20.07 -0.82
C VAL A 208 -14.10 -21.09 0.34
N ASP A 209 -15.26 -21.69 0.53
CA ASP A 209 -15.45 -22.75 1.54
C ASP A 209 -14.60 -23.98 1.23
N LYS A 210 -14.51 -24.39 -0.05
CA LYS A 210 -13.61 -25.48 -0.47
C LYS A 210 -12.16 -25.15 -0.15
N LEU A 211 -11.71 -23.93 -0.45
CA LEU A 211 -10.38 -23.43 -0.09
C LEU A 211 -10.13 -23.51 1.41
N ARG A 212 -11.06 -23.02 2.24
CA ARG A 212 -10.93 -23.04 3.71
C ARG A 212 -10.84 -24.47 4.25
N ARG A 213 -11.68 -25.39 3.78
CA ARG A 213 -11.61 -26.82 4.17
C ARG A 213 -10.27 -27.45 3.77
N TRP A 214 -9.74 -27.11 2.61
CA TRP A 214 -8.40 -27.56 2.22
C TRP A 214 -7.32 -27.00 3.16
N CYS A 215 -7.41 -25.72 3.54
CA CYS A 215 -6.48 -25.09 4.48
C CYS A 215 -6.54 -25.75 5.87
N GLU A 216 -7.73 -26.10 6.36
CA GLU A 216 -7.92 -26.81 7.63
C GLU A 216 -7.20 -28.14 7.64
N GLN A 217 -7.14 -28.86 6.51
CA GLN A 217 -6.42 -30.13 6.41
C GLN A 217 -4.89 -29.98 6.50
N GLN A 218 -4.37 -28.75 6.46
CA GLN A 218 -2.94 -28.45 6.55
C GLN A 218 -2.45 -28.18 7.98
N GLU A 219 -3.08 -28.78 9.00
CA GLU A 219 -2.80 -28.53 10.43
C GLU A 219 -1.33 -28.73 10.82
N THR A 220 -0.61 -29.60 10.11
CA THR A 220 0.79 -29.91 10.39
C THR A 220 1.68 -28.67 10.35
N TYR A 221 1.42 -27.71 9.46
CA TYR A 221 2.18 -26.45 9.42
C TYR A 221 1.97 -25.61 10.68
N PHE A 222 0.76 -25.60 11.25
CA PHE A 222 0.42 -24.83 12.44
C PHE A 222 1.13 -25.36 13.69
N SER A 223 1.60 -26.61 13.70
CA SER A 223 2.44 -27.13 14.79
C SER A 223 3.87 -26.52 14.80
N ILE A 224 4.31 -25.94 13.67
CA ILE A 224 5.70 -25.50 13.49
C ILE A 224 5.85 -24.06 13.99
N ARG A 225 6.66 -23.84 15.03
CA ARG A 225 6.92 -22.50 15.59
C ARG A 225 7.38 -21.48 14.52
N LYS A 226 8.27 -21.89 13.61
CA LYS A 226 8.76 -21.02 12.52
C LYS A 226 7.64 -20.57 11.58
N PHE A 227 6.65 -21.44 11.33
CA PHE A 227 5.46 -21.10 10.55
C PHE A 227 4.62 -20.04 11.29
N ARG A 228 4.37 -20.23 12.59
CA ARG A 228 3.63 -19.25 13.39
C ARG A 228 4.30 -17.89 13.47
N MET A 229 5.63 -17.85 13.64
CA MET A 229 6.40 -16.61 13.58
C MET A 229 6.29 -15.91 12.22
N ARG A 230 6.17 -16.67 11.12
CA ARG A 230 5.94 -16.10 9.78
C ARG A 230 4.54 -15.48 9.67
N MET A 231 3.50 -16.14 10.17
CA MET A 231 2.15 -15.57 10.19
C MET A 231 2.14 -14.21 10.90
N ILE A 232 2.78 -14.15 12.07
CA ILE A 232 2.95 -12.93 12.86
C ILE A 232 3.74 -11.86 12.09
N GLY A 233 4.84 -12.24 11.44
CA GLY A 233 5.62 -11.33 10.61
C GLY A 233 4.81 -10.70 9.47
N ILE A 234 3.97 -11.49 8.79
CA ILE A 234 3.06 -11.00 7.74
C ILE A 234 2.00 -10.08 8.34
N LEU A 235 1.38 -10.46 9.46
CA LEU A 235 0.35 -9.66 10.12
C LEU A 235 0.83 -8.25 10.44
N TRP A 236 2.05 -8.09 10.93
CA TRP A 236 2.59 -6.76 11.24
C TRP A 236 2.76 -5.87 10.02
N THR A 237 2.93 -6.44 8.82
CA THR A 237 2.94 -5.63 7.58
C THR A 237 1.58 -5.00 7.29
N PHE A 238 0.47 -5.52 7.85
CA PHE A 238 -0.86 -4.94 7.69
C PHE A 238 -1.17 -3.82 8.67
N PHE A 239 -0.50 -3.81 9.83
CA PHE A 239 -0.63 -2.76 10.84
C PHE A 239 0.40 -1.64 10.71
N ASN A 240 1.26 -1.72 9.70
CA ASN A 240 2.37 -0.81 9.53
C ASN A 240 1.91 0.55 8.96
N ASP A 241 1.93 1.60 9.78
CA ASP A 241 1.87 2.99 9.31
C ASP A 241 3.25 3.43 8.80
N GLU A 242 3.52 3.11 7.55
CA GLU A 242 4.82 3.35 6.95
C GLU A 242 5.28 4.83 6.94
N PRO A 243 4.42 5.84 6.65
CA PRO A 243 4.77 7.24 6.85
C PRO A 243 5.30 7.53 8.26
N SER A 244 4.63 7.01 9.30
CA SER A 244 5.07 7.18 10.69
C SER A 244 6.37 6.43 10.97
N ARG A 245 6.59 5.27 10.36
CA ARG A 245 7.85 4.53 10.46
C ARG A 245 9.02 5.31 9.86
N CYS A 246 8.83 5.92 8.69
CA CYS A 246 9.84 6.79 8.06
C CYS A 246 10.16 8.00 8.93
N PHE A 247 9.12 8.66 9.47
CA PHE A 247 9.31 9.76 10.42
C PHE A 247 10.06 9.32 11.67
N TYR A 248 9.74 8.14 12.21
CA TYR A 248 10.44 7.57 13.34
C TYR A 248 11.93 7.35 13.05
N THR A 249 12.27 6.72 11.91
CA THR A 249 13.66 6.55 11.45
C THR A 249 14.41 7.89 11.42
N TYR A 250 13.76 8.94 10.91
CA TYR A 250 14.33 10.28 10.90
C TYR A 250 14.61 10.80 12.32
N THR A 251 13.64 10.72 13.24
CA THR A 251 13.82 11.18 14.63
C THR A 251 14.93 10.41 15.37
N ARG A 252 15.15 9.16 14.98
CA ARG A 252 16.18 8.27 15.50
C ARG A 252 17.50 8.30 14.73
N SER A 253 17.71 9.32 13.91
CA SER A 253 19.00 9.54 13.23
C SER A 253 19.41 8.36 12.32
N GLY A 254 18.45 7.74 11.63
CA GLY A 254 18.72 6.68 10.63
C GLY A 254 18.56 5.24 11.13
N GLU A 255 18.26 5.02 12.41
CA GLU A 255 17.91 3.68 12.90
C GLU A 255 16.58 3.24 12.27
N VAL A 256 16.64 2.33 11.29
CA VAL A 256 15.44 1.79 10.64
C VAL A 256 14.80 0.76 11.59
N PRO A 257 13.66 1.08 12.25
CA PRO A 257 13.01 0.12 13.11
C PRO A 257 12.46 -1.03 12.27
N THR A 258 12.52 -2.25 12.80
CA THR A 258 11.73 -3.34 12.23
C THR A 258 10.24 -2.96 12.25
N VAL A 259 9.45 -3.53 11.33
CA VAL A 259 7.99 -3.29 11.30
C VAL A 259 7.36 -3.60 12.67
N LEU A 260 7.79 -4.68 13.33
CA LEU A 260 7.35 -5.01 14.68
C LEU A 260 7.70 -3.91 15.69
N ALA A 261 8.94 -3.40 15.69
CA ALA A 261 9.35 -2.35 16.62
C ALA A 261 8.49 -1.09 16.48
N HIS A 262 8.17 -0.71 15.23
CA HIS A 262 7.27 0.42 14.96
C HIS A 262 5.83 0.16 15.43
N VAL A 263 5.28 -1.03 15.15
CA VAL A 263 3.95 -1.44 15.65
C VAL A 263 3.92 -1.41 17.17
N THR A 264 4.98 -1.85 17.86
CA THR A 264 5.07 -1.82 19.35
C THR A 264 5.10 -0.45 19.97
N GLN A 265 5.43 0.58 19.20
CA GLN A 265 5.39 1.97 19.67
C GLN A 265 4.04 2.63 19.38
N THR A 266 3.34 2.15 18.36
CA THR A 266 2.06 2.71 17.91
C THR A 266 0.88 2.15 18.70
N PHE A 267 0.94 0.86 19.05
CA PHE A 267 -0.16 0.16 19.69
C PHE A 267 0.16 -0.24 21.14
N PRO A 268 -0.85 -0.35 22.02
CA PRO A 268 -0.64 -0.80 23.40
C PRO A 268 0.04 -2.17 23.48
N SER A 269 1.05 -2.31 24.34
CA SER A 269 1.83 -3.54 24.47
C SER A 269 0.96 -4.77 24.78
N ALA A 270 -0.02 -4.62 25.67
CA ALA A 270 -0.95 -5.69 26.02
C ALA A 270 -1.74 -6.20 24.80
N TRP A 271 -2.19 -5.29 23.92
CA TRP A 271 -2.92 -5.65 22.70
C TRP A 271 -2.04 -6.47 21.74
N ILE A 272 -0.77 -6.07 21.58
CA ILE A 272 0.19 -6.80 20.73
C ILE A 272 0.48 -8.18 21.33
N SER A 273 0.69 -8.27 22.64
CA SER A 273 0.94 -9.53 23.32
C SER A 273 -0.24 -10.50 23.20
N SER A 274 -1.48 -10.00 23.30
CA SER A 274 -2.69 -10.82 23.09
C SER A 274 -2.76 -11.38 21.68
N ILE A 275 -2.59 -10.56 20.64
CA ILE A 275 -2.61 -11.02 19.26
C ILE A 275 -1.47 -12.01 18.98
N GLN A 276 -0.27 -11.76 19.51
CA GLN A 276 0.84 -12.71 19.37
C GLN A 276 0.52 -14.04 20.04
N HIS A 277 -0.10 -14.01 21.22
CA HIS A 277 -0.50 -15.22 21.93
C HIS A 277 -1.51 -16.03 21.13
N GLU A 278 -2.58 -15.40 20.64
CA GLU A 278 -3.59 -16.02 19.76
C GLU A 278 -2.92 -16.68 18.55
N MET A 279 -2.11 -15.93 17.80
CA MET A 279 -1.38 -16.43 16.62
C MET A 279 -0.41 -17.58 16.94
N LEU A 280 0.17 -17.61 18.14
CA LEU A 280 1.13 -18.63 18.57
C LEU A 280 0.48 -19.91 19.10
N TYR A 281 -0.70 -19.83 19.69
CA TYR A 281 -1.25 -20.94 20.47
C TYR A 281 -2.63 -21.42 20.02
N ASP A 282 -3.39 -20.61 19.29
CA ASP A 282 -4.72 -21.01 18.82
C ASP A 282 -4.64 -22.12 17.77
N LYS A 283 -5.76 -22.85 17.63
CA LYS A 283 -5.85 -23.99 16.71
C LYS A 283 -5.93 -23.51 15.27
N ALA A 284 -5.53 -24.37 14.34
CA ALA A 284 -5.54 -24.06 12.90
C ALA A 284 -6.93 -23.57 12.44
N LYS A 285 -7.99 -24.26 12.84
CA LYS A 285 -9.37 -23.89 12.50
C LYS A 285 -9.76 -22.50 13.03
N GLU A 286 -9.40 -22.18 14.27
CA GLU A 286 -9.71 -20.88 14.89
C GLU A 286 -8.98 -19.74 14.16
N LEU A 287 -7.72 -19.97 13.76
CA LEU A 287 -6.94 -18.99 12.99
C LEU A 287 -7.42 -18.82 11.54
N ILE A 288 -7.89 -19.88 10.89
CA ILE A 288 -8.42 -19.83 9.51
C ILE A 288 -9.77 -19.12 9.46
N HIS A 289 -10.60 -19.24 10.49
CA HIS A 289 -11.93 -18.61 10.59
C HIS A 289 -11.96 -17.43 11.56
N HIS A 290 -10.80 -16.82 11.79
CA HIS A 290 -10.67 -15.76 12.78
C HIS A 290 -11.51 -14.53 12.40
N ASP A 291 -12.20 -13.93 13.38
CA ASP A 291 -13.07 -12.76 13.17
C ASP A 291 -12.30 -11.54 12.64
N ASN A 292 -11.06 -11.37 13.11
CA ASN A 292 -10.15 -10.38 12.56
C ASN A 292 -9.65 -10.83 11.17
N LEU A 293 -10.20 -10.16 10.17
CA LEU A 293 -9.92 -10.35 8.75
C LEU A 293 -8.42 -10.25 8.37
N LEU A 294 -7.63 -9.43 9.07
CA LEU A 294 -6.19 -9.29 8.82
C LEU A 294 -5.39 -10.49 9.33
N ILE A 295 -5.83 -11.07 10.45
CA ILE A 295 -5.27 -12.32 10.98
C ILE A 295 -5.50 -13.44 9.96
N GLN A 296 -6.74 -13.58 9.48
CA GLN A 296 -7.08 -14.57 8.46
C GLN A 296 -6.22 -14.41 7.20
N ASP A 297 -6.10 -13.21 6.65
CA ASP A 297 -5.28 -12.97 5.44
C ASP A 297 -3.81 -13.33 5.69
N ALA A 298 -3.25 -12.99 6.85
CA ALA A 298 -1.86 -13.30 7.19
C ALA A 298 -1.61 -14.81 7.35
N VAL A 299 -2.55 -15.52 7.98
CA VAL A 299 -2.54 -16.98 8.13
C VAL A 299 -2.54 -17.65 6.77
N LEU A 300 -3.45 -17.24 5.88
CA LEU A 300 -3.59 -17.83 4.55
C LEU A 300 -2.35 -17.57 3.68
N ILE A 301 -1.82 -16.34 3.66
CA ILE A 301 -0.58 -16.03 2.92
C ILE A 301 0.58 -16.89 3.42
N ALA A 302 0.74 -17.01 4.74
CA ALA A 302 1.79 -17.84 5.32
C ALA A 302 1.64 -19.31 4.92
N LEU A 303 0.39 -19.81 4.94
CA LEU A 303 0.06 -21.18 4.58
C LEU A 303 0.41 -21.49 3.13
N PHE A 304 0.02 -20.63 2.19
CA PHE A 304 0.40 -20.81 0.78
C PHE A 304 1.91 -20.70 0.59
N GLU A 305 2.58 -19.73 1.23
CA GLU A 305 4.04 -19.65 1.19
C GLU A 305 4.70 -20.95 1.67
N ALA A 306 4.21 -21.55 2.76
CA ALA A 306 4.73 -22.81 3.28
C ALA A 306 4.45 -23.99 2.34
N HIS A 307 3.20 -24.14 1.89
CA HIS A 307 2.77 -25.20 0.97
C HIS A 307 3.61 -25.19 -0.32
N PHE A 308 3.71 -24.03 -0.96
CA PHE A 308 4.45 -23.90 -2.21
C PHE A 308 5.96 -24.07 -2.04
N LYS A 309 6.51 -23.64 -0.91
CA LYS A 309 7.92 -23.87 -0.62
C LYS A 309 8.22 -25.35 -0.39
N THR A 310 7.33 -26.08 0.28
CA THR A 310 7.51 -27.52 0.55
C THR A 310 7.30 -28.37 -0.69
N HIS A 311 6.21 -28.15 -1.43
CA HIS A 311 5.79 -29.05 -2.51
C HIS A 311 6.38 -28.69 -3.88
N TYR A 312 6.72 -27.42 -4.10
CA TYR A 312 7.18 -26.93 -5.40
C TYR A 312 8.55 -26.24 -5.34
N ASN A 313 9.14 -26.07 -4.14
CA ASN A 313 10.37 -25.31 -3.91
C ASN A 313 10.31 -23.84 -4.40
N ILE A 314 9.13 -23.22 -4.35
CA ILE A 314 8.90 -21.85 -4.84
C ILE A 314 8.66 -20.92 -3.65
N ALA A 315 9.28 -19.74 -3.68
CA ALA A 315 8.94 -18.64 -2.78
C ALA A 315 7.70 -17.93 -3.32
N TRP A 316 6.51 -18.46 -3.01
CA TRP A 316 5.26 -18.10 -3.68
C TRP A 316 4.95 -16.60 -3.60
N SER A 317 5.05 -16.00 -2.42
CA SER A 317 4.78 -14.58 -2.21
C SER A 317 5.71 -13.67 -3.01
N ARG A 318 6.95 -14.08 -3.27
CA ARG A 318 7.91 -13.31 -4.07
C ARG A 318 7.55 -13.26 -5.56
N TYR A 319 6.94 -14.33 -6.08
CA TYR A 319 6.72 -14.46 -7.52
C TYR A 319 5.25 -14.39 -7.94
N CYS A 320 4.31 -14.68 -7.05
CA CYS A 320 2.88 -14.74 -7.36
C CYS A 320 2.09 -13.60 -6.69
N MET A 321 2.75 -12.83 -5.82
CA MET A 321 2.13 -11.73 -5.08
C MET A 321 2.99 -10.47 -5.19
N CYS A 322 2.35 -9.30 -5.19
CA CYS A 322 3.04 -8.01 -5.12
C CYS A 322 2.30 -7.09 -4.16
N MET A 323 3.01 -6.62 -3.14
CA MET A 323 2.48 -5.66 -2.17
C MET A 323 2.52 -4.24 -2.75
N GLU A 324 1.67 -3.35 -2.24
CA GLU A 324 1.55 -1.95 -2.69
C GLU A 324 2.88 -1.19 -2.69
N GLU A 325 3.77 -1.52 -1.75
CA GLU A 325 5.11 -0.93 -1.68
C GLU A 325 5.96 -1.22 -2.91
N ASP A 326 5.74 -2.32 -3.64
CA ASP A 326 6.59 -2.76 -4.74
C ASP A 326 6.05 -2.45 -6.13
N ILE A 327 4.76 -2.16 -6.25
CA ILE A 327 4.06 -2.00 -7.53
C ILE A 327 4.77 -1.01 -8.47
N LEU A 328 5.17 0.18 -7.98
CA LEU A 328 5.82 1.18 -8.84
C LEU A 328 7.13 0.70 -9.47
N ASN A 329 7.90 -0.11 -8.73
CA ASN A 329 9.22 -0.58 -9.19
C ASN A 329 9.09 -1.84 -10.06
N THR A 330 8.02 -2.60 -9.88
CA THR A 330 7.78 -3.85 -10.61
C THR A 330 6.77 -3.70 -11.74
N TYR A 331 6.12 -2.54 -11.89
CA TYR A 331 5.03 -2.32 -12.86
C TYR A 331 5.37 -2.80 -14.28
N SER A 332 6.54 -2.42 -14.82
CA SER A 332 6.96 -2.87 -16.15
C SER A 332 7.11 -4.39 -16.26
N LYS A 333 7.53 -5.04 -15.17
CA LYS A 333 7.63 -6.50 -15.09
C LYS A 333 6.25 -7.14 -14.95
N LEU A 334 5.35 -6.54 -14.17
CA LEU A 334 3.97 -7.01 -14.00
C LEU A 334 3.25 -7.13 -15.35
N LEU A 335 3.46 -6.18 -16.27
CA LEU A 335 2.88 -6.21 -17.62
C LEU A 335 3.36 -7.40 -18.48
N THR A 336 4.49 -8.02 -18.13
CA THR A 336 5.10 -9.12 -18.89
C THR A 336 4.95 -10.49 -18.22
N VAL A 337 4.29 -10.58 -17.06
CA VAL A 337 4.16 -11.84 -16.32
C VAL A 337 3.27 -12.82 -17.07
N GLU A 338 3.71 -14.06 -17.19
CA GLU A 338 3.04 -15.13 -17.97
C GLU A 338 1.97 -15.91 -17.18
N HIS A 339 1.74 -15.56 -15.93
CA HIS A 339 0.75 -16.17 -15.04
C HIS A 339 0.01 -15.08 -14.25
N PRO A 340 -1.18 -15.37 -13.68
CA PRO A 340 -1.88 -14.42 -12.83
C PRO A 340 -1.03 -14.04 -11.60
N MET A 341 -1.21 -12.80 -11.15
CA MET A 341 -0.51 -12.20 -10.00
C MET A 341 -1.54 -11.65 -9.01
N ILE A 342 -1.37 -11.90 -7.71
CA ILE A 342 -2.17 -11.25 -6.68
C ILE A 342 -1.52 -9.93 -6.28
N LEU A 343 -2.24 -8.83 -6.41
CA LEU A 343 -1.77 -7.50 -6.04
C LEU A 343 -2.52 -7.01 -4.80
N LYS A 344 -1.81 -6.39 -3.86
CA LYS A 344 -2.43 -5.61 -2.79
C LYS A 344 -2.36 -4.13 -3.18
N ILE A 345 -3.51 -3.49 -3.32
CA ILE A 345 -3.65 -2.08 -3.73
C ILE A 345 -4.62 -1.42 -2.76
N TRP A 346 -4.16 -0.37 -2.05
CA TRP A 346 -4.96 0.35 -1.05
C TRP A 346 -5.62 -0.62 -0.06
N ALA A 347 -4.81 -1.51 0.52
CA ALA A 347 -5.25 -2.57 1.42
C ALA A 347 -6.31 -3.57 0.91
N LYS A 348 -6.76 -3.48 -0.36
CA LYS A 348 -7.64 -4.46 -1.01
C LYS A 348 -6.82 -5.41 -1.89
N PHE A 349 -7.30 -6.65 -2.04
CA PHE A 349 -6.69 -7.62 -2.95
C PHE A 349 -7.32 -7.59 -4.34
N TYR A 350 -6.45 -7.72 -5.34
CA TYR A 350 -6.78 -7.81 -6.75
C TYR A 350 -6.03 -8.97 -7.39
N VAL A 351 -6.55 -9.47 -8.50
CA VAL A 351 -5.83 -10.42 -9.36
C VAL A 351 -5.55 -9.75 -10.70
N PHE A 352 -4.27 -9.64 -11.05
CA PHE A 352 -3.81 -9.11 -12.32
C PHE A 352 -3.47 -10.25 -13.28
N TRP A 353 -4.09 -10.24 -14.46
CA TRP A 353 -3.87 -11.24 -15.49
C TRP A 353 -4.03 -10.65 -16.88
N ASN A 354 -3.04 -10.84 -17.74
CA ASN A 354 -3.07 -10.44 -19.16
C ASN A 354 -3.52 -8.97 -19.37
N GLY A 355 -2.92 -8.03 -18.63
CA GLY A 355 -3.25 -6.61 -18.73
C GLY A 355 -4.60 -6.21 -18.10
N LYS A 356 -5.27 -7.13 -17.41
CA LYS A 356 -6.56 -6.91 -16.72
C LYS A 356 -6.40 -7.05 -15.22
N LEU A 357 -7.11 -6.23 -14.46
CA LEU A 357 -7.09 -6.19 -13.00
C LEU A 357 -8.50 -6.40 -12.45
N PHE A 358 -8.67 -7.47 -11.67
CA PHE A 358 -9.96 -7.86 -11.10
C PHE A 358 -9.98 -7.65 -9.60
N LEU A 359 -10.96 -6.88 -9.09
CA LEU A 359 -11.13 -6.65 -7.65
C LEU A 359 -11.69 -7.91 -6.97
N THR A 360 -11.12 -8.28 -5.83
CA THR A 360 -11.61 -9.40 -4.99
C THR A 360 -11.81 -9.03 -3.52
N THR A 361 -11.23 -7.92 -3.07
CA THR A 361 -11.25 -7.36 -1.69
C THR A 361 -10.55 -8.20 -0.62
N ARG A 362 -10.72 -9.53 -0.62
CA ARG A 362 -10.17 -10.47 0.38
C ARG A 362 -9.11 -11.39 -0.23
N PHE A 363 -8.12 -11.81 0.55
CA PHE A 363 -7.05 -12.67 0.05
C PHE A 363 -7.57 -14.05 -0.40
N GLU A 364 -8.49 -14.65 0.35
CA GLU A 364 -9.08 -15.94 -0.01
C GLU A 364 -9.80 -15.91 -1.37
N LYS A 365 -10.53 -14.83 -1.66
CA LYS A 365 -11.21 -14.65 -2.95
C LYS A 365 -10.19 -14.43 -4.07
N ALA A 366 -9.11 -13.68 -3.79
CA ALA A 366 -7.99 -13.53 -4.71
C ALA A 366 -7.32 -14.87 -5.03
N MET A 367 -7.12 -15.74 -4.02
CA MET A 367 -6.54 -17.07 -4.20
C MET A 367 -7.41 -18.00 -5.04
N VAL A 368 -8.73 -18.02 -4.79
CA VAL A 368 -9.66 -18.82 -5.62
C VAL A 368 -9.61 -18.35 -7.07
N LEU A 369 -9.72 -17.04 -7.30
CA LEU A 369 -9.65 -16.49 -8.66
C LEU A 369 -8.31 -16.77 -9.33
N TRP A 370 -7.20 -16.66 -8.59
CA TRP A 370 -5.87 -17.00 -9.07
C TRP A 370 -5.76 -18.46 -9.51
N PHE A 371 -6.29 -19.40 -8.73
CA PHE A 371 -6.35 -20.82 -9.12
C PHE A 371 -7.24 -21.07 -10.34
N LYS A 372 -8.40 -20.40 -10.45
CA LYS A 372 -9.29 -20.51 -11.62
C LYS A 372 -8.58 -20.05 -12.90
N LEU A 373 -7.98 -18.86 -12.86
CA LEU A 373 -7.23 -18.32 -14.01
C LEU A 373 -6.04 -19.20 -14.41
N LEU A 374 -5.32 -19.77 -13.44
CA LEU A 374 -4.26 -20.74 -13.74
C LEU A 374 -4.80 -21.99 -14.44
N LYS A 375 -5.92 -22.53 -13.95
CA LYS A 375 -6.53 -23.74 -14.51
C LYS A 375 -7.01 -23.51 -15.94
N GLU A 376 -7.71 -22.39 -16.16
CA GLU A 376 -8.37 -22.06 -17.43
C GLU A 376 -7.39 -21.55 -18.49
N HIS A 377 -6.39 -20.76 -18.11
CA HIS A 377 -5.54 -20.06 -19.08
C HIS A 377 -4.07 -20.48 -19.05
N CYS A 378 -3.61 -21.14 -17.99
CA CYS A 378 -2.22 -21.58 -17.84
C CYS A 378 -2.08 -23.11 -17.75
N ASN A 379 -3.13 -23.88 -18.05
CA ASN A 379 -3.17 -25.35 -17.92
C ASN A 379 -2.74 -25.85 -16.53
N GLY A 380 -3.01 -25.06 -15.49
CA GLY A 380 -2.57 -25.34 -14.12
C GLY A 380 -1.07 -25.26 -13.89
N CYS A 381 -0.30 -24.63 -14.79
CA CYS A 381 1.15 -24.50 -14.69
C CYS A 381 1.58 -23.08 -14.31
N LEU A 382 2.58 -22.98 -13.43
CA LEU A 382 3.29 -21.74 -13.11
C LEU A 382 4.64 -21.72 -13.85
N PHE A 383 5.04 -20.55 -14.38
CA PHE A 383 6.24 -20.38 -15.22
C PHE A 383 6.37 -21.39 -16.37
N ARG A 384 5.24 -21.89 -16.89
CA ARG A 384 5.13 -22.95 -17.91
C ARG A 384 5.66 -24.34 -17.53
N ASN A 385 6.36 -24.50 -16.41
CA ASN A 385 7.03 -25.75 -16.06
C ASN A 385 6.64 -26.33 -14.69
N VAL A 386 6.09 -25.54 -13.77
CA VAL A 386 5.67 -26.02 -12.45
C VAL A 386 4.21 -26.41 -12.50
N ASN A 387 3.92 -27.71 -12.50
CA ASN A 387 2.55 -28.22 -12.55
C ASN A 387 1.85 -28.15 -11.18
N LEU A 388 0.84 -27.28 -11.07
CA LEU A 388 0.02 -27.07 -9.88
C LEU A 388 -1.33 -27.79 -9.93
N THR A 389 -1.62 -28.55 -10.99
CA THR A 389 -2.93 -29.20 -11.24
C THR A 389 -3.41 -30.03 -10.06
N ASN A 390 -2.51 -30.75 -9.37
CA ASN A 390 -2.87 -31.53 -8.18
C ASN A 390 -3.32 -30.62 -7.02
N THR A 391 -2.59 -29.53 -6.74
CA THR A 391 -3.02 -28.56 -5.71
C THR A 391 -4.33 -27.90 -6.11
N ILE A 392 -4.46 -27.45 -7.37
CA ILE A 392 -5.68 -26.83 -7.89
C ILE A 392 -6.87 -27.78 -7.73
N ASN A 393 -6.77 -29.05 -8.10
CA ASN A 393 -7.88 -30.00 -8.01
C ASN A 393 -8.19 -30.44 -6.57
N ARG A 394 -7.23 -30.34 -5.64
CA ARG A 394 -7.50 -30.55 -4.21
C ARG A 394 -8.23 -29.37 -3.57
N VAL A 395 -7.87 -28.15 -3.98
CA VAL A 395 -8.48 -26.91 -3.48
C VAL A 395 -9.84 -26.66 -4.13
N LEU A 396 -9.91 -26.79 -5.45
CA LEU A 396 -11.08 -26.59 -6.30
C LEU A 396 -11.35 -27.87 -7.11
N PRO A 397 -11.90 -28.92 -6.45
CA PRO A 397 -12.25 -30.15 -7.14
C PRO A 397 -13.21 -29.89 -8.30
N PRO A 398 -13.07 -30.63 -9.42
CA PRO A 398 -14.03 -30.54 -10.52
C PRO A 398 -15.43 -30.84 -10.00
N GLU A 399 -16.43 -30.16 -10.55
CA GLU A 399 -17.82 -30.47 -10.26
C GLU A 399 -18.07 -31.93 -10.60
N THR A 400 -18.44 -32.71 -9.59
CA THR A 400 -18.87 -34.09 -9.79
C THR A 400 -20.18 -33.99 -10.57
N PRO A 401 -20.31 -34.61 -11.75
CA PRO A 401 -21.62 -34.67 -12.40
C PRO A 401 -22.61 -35.28 -11.39
N PRO A 402 -23.84 -34.77 -11.28
CA PRO A 402 -24.82 -35.35 -10.37
C PRO A 402 -24.89 -36.84 -10.69
N GLU A 403 -24.68 -37.67 -9.67
CA GLU A 403 -24.88 -39.11 -9.78
C GLU A 403 -26.31 -39.29 -10.31
N LEU A 404 -26.43 -39.71 -11.57
CA LEU A 404 -27.65 -40.35 -12.05
C LEU A 404 -27.91 -41.45 -11.03
N GLN A 405 -28.90 -41.24 -10.17
CA GLN A 405 -29.46 -42.29 -9.34
C GLN A 405 -29.83 -43.41 -10.30
N ARG A 406 -28.93 -44.39 -10.45
CA ARG A 406 -29.29 -45.68 -11.00
C ARG A 406 -30.24 -46.25 -9.95
N SER A 407 -31.53 -46.02 -10.17
CA SER A 407 -32.55 -46.85 -9.57
C SER A 407 -32.24 -48.27 -10.02
N ASP A 408 -31.61 -49.04 -9.14
CA ASP A 408 -31.49 -50.48 -9.28
C ASP A 408 -32.90 -51.07 -9.26
N VAL A 409 -33.56 -51.03 -10.42
CA VAL A 409 -34.75 -51.82 -10.68
C VAL A 409 -34.23 -53.23 -10.95
N PHE A 410 -34.24 -54.05 -9.91
CA PHE A 410 -34.16 -55.50 -10.08
C PHE A 410 -35.43 -55.96 -10.79
N GLU A 411 -35.32 -56.22 -12.10
CA GLU A 411 -36.32 -57.02 -12.82
C GLU A 411 -36.20 -58.47 -12.35
N VAL A 412 -37.16 -58.90 -11.51
CA VAL A 412 -37.39 -60.31 -11.24
C VAL A 412 -38.21 -60.87 -12.40
N TYR A 413 -37.60 -61.71 -13.22
CA TYR A 413 -38.32 -62.54 -14.20
C TYR A 413 -39.02 -63.68 -13.45
N LEU A 414 -40.34 -63.73 -13.53
CA LEU A 414 -41.18 -64.87 -13.13
C LEU A 414 -41.34 -65.86 -14.29
#